data_AF-A0A7W0XBH4-F1
#
_entry.id   AF-A0A7W0XBH4-F1
#
_cell.length_a   1.000
_cell.length_b   1.000
_cell.length_c   1.000
_cell.angle_alpha   90.00
_cell.angle_beta   90.00
_cell.angle_gamma   90.00
#
_symmetry.space_group_name_H-M   'P 1'
#
loop_
_entity.id
_entity.type
_entity.pdbx_description
1 polymer ?
#
loop_
_entity_poly.entity_id
_entity_poly.type
_entity_poly.pdbx_seq_one_letter_code
_entity_poly.pdbx_strand_id
1 'polypeptide(L)' 'VEEIVAAGFERETVEDVLELIVGAERKRRLVAPGVKITARAWGKDLHMPVTNAWRLFG' A
#
# COMPACT_ATOMS: atom_id res chain seq x y z
N VAL A 1 5.81 0.01 -10.26
CA VAL A 1 7.18 -0.44 -9.87
C VAL A 1 8.21 0.34 -10.64
N GLU A 2 8.19 0.30 -11.97
CA GLU A 2 9.18 0.96 -12.85
C GLU A 2 9.47 2.42 -12.51
N GLU A 3 8.44 3.25 -12.26
CA GLU A 3 8.64 4.66 -11.90
C GLU A 3 9.44 4.84 -10.59
N ILE A 4 9.20 3.98 -9.60
CA ILE A 4 9.89 4.04 -8.30
C ILE A 4 11.31 3.50 -8.45
N VAL A 5 11.50 2.43 -9.23
CA VAL A 5 12.84 1.91 -9.53
C VAL A 5 13.68 2.94 -10.31
N ALA A 6 13.08 3.63 -11.28
CA ALA A 6 13.73 4.71 -12.03
C ALA A 6 14.10 5.91 -11.13
N ALA A 7 13.41 6.10 -10.01
CA ALA A 7 13.78 7.08 -9.00
C ALA A 7 14.99 6.65 -8.13
N GLY A 8 15.55 5.46 -8.37
CA GLY A 8 16.79 4.98 -7.75
C GLY A 8 16.60 3.96 -6.63
N PHE A 9 15.39 3.44 -6.43
CA PHE A 9 15.14 2.40 -5.43
C PHE A 9 15.36 1.00 -6.02
N GLU A 10 15.87 0.07 -5.20
CA GLU A 10 16.03 -1.32 -5.60
C GLU A 10 14.67 -1.98 -5.88
N ARG A 11 14.58 -2.73 -6.99
CA ARG A 11 13.35 -3.41 -7.41
C ARG A 11 12.79 -4.32 -6.33
N GLU A 12 13.61 -5.21 -5.78
CA GLU A 12 13.19 -6.19 -4.75
C GLU A 12 12.54 -5.48 -3.57
N THR A 13 13.22 -4.46 -3.04
CA THR A 13 12.68 -3.61 -1.96
C THR A 13 11.34 -2.96 -2.33
N VAL A 14 11.19 -2.41 -3.54
CA VAL A 14 9.94 -1.79 -3.99
C VAL A 14 8.81 -2.80 -4.06
N GLU A 15 9.08 -3.98 -4.61
CA GLU A 15 8.11 -5.05 -4.78
C GLU A 15 7.63 -5.58 -3.41
N ASP A 16 8.57 -5.86 -2.50
CA ASP A 16 8.28 -6.30 -1.13
C ASP A 16 7.39 -5.29 -0.37
N VAL A 17 7.74 -4.00 -0.44
CA VAL A 17 6.96 -2.95 0.25
C VAL A 17 5.54 -2.86 -0.31
N LEU A 18 5.36 -3.00 -1.62
CA LEU A 18 4.03 -2.97 -2.24
C LEU A 18 3.19 -4.18 -1.81
N GLU A 19 3.77 -5.37 -1.72
CA GLU A 19 3.09 -6.56 -1.21
C GLU A 19 2.65 -6.37 0.25
N LEU A 20 3.53 -5.84 1.10
CA LEU A 20 3.22 -5.52 2.49
C LEU A 20 2.07 -4.51 2.60
N ILE A 21 2.07 -3.48 1.76
CA ILE A 21 1.00 -2.47 1.74
C ILE A 21 -0.34 -3.11 1.41
N VAL A 22 -0.40 -3.98 0.38
CA VAL A 22 -1.66 -4.66 0.00
C VAL A 22 -2.12 -5.62 1.09
N GLY A 23 -1.22 -6.46 1.63
CA GLY A 23 -1.54 -7.42 2.68
C GLY A 23 -1.95 -6.78 4.02
N ALA A 24 -1.54 -5.53 4.26
CA ALA A 24 -1.86 -4.80 5.50
C ALA A 24 -3.27 -4.20 5.54
N GLU A 25 -4.07 -4.29 4.47
CA GLU A 25 -5.41 -3.67 4.41
C GLU A 25 -6.33 -4.15 5.53
N ARG A 26 -6.35 -5.46 5.80
CA ARG A 26 -7.12 -6.02 6.92
C ARG A 26 -6.76 -5.36 8.24
N LYS A 27 -5.47 -5.15 8.49
CA LYS A 27 -4.98 -4.55 9.74
C LYS A 27 -5.41 -3.09 9.83
N ARG A 28 -5.29 -2.30 8.75
CA ARG A 28 -5.68 -0.88 8.71
C ARG A 28 -7.15 -0.65 9.05
N ARG A 29 -8.05 -1.54 8.62
CA ARG A 29 -9.49 -1.45 8.93
C ARG A 29 -9.83 -1.71 10.40
N LEU A 30 -8.94 -2.38 11.13
CA LEU A 30 -9.10 -2.65 12.55
C LEU A 30 -8.45 -1.57 13.43
N VAL A 31 -7.75 -0.60 12.84
CA VAL A 31 -7.13 0.51 13.59
C VAL A 31 -8.20 1.53 13.96
N ALA A 32 -8.06 2.14 15.14
CA ALA A 32 -8.91 3.24 15.57
C ALA A 32 -8.80 4.44 14.59
N PRO A 33 -9.88 5.22 14.40
CA PRO A 33 -9.83 6.40 13.56
C PRO A 33 -8.83 7.44 14.10
N GLY A 34 -8.08 8.05 13.20
CA GLY A 34 -7.08 9.09 13.50
C GLY A 34 -7.29 10.36 12.67
N VAL A 35 -6.63 11.45 13.08
CA VAL A 35 -6.70 12.73 12.37
C VAL A 35 -5.89 12.67 11.08
N LYS A 36 -6.48 13.12 9.96
CA LYS A 36 -5.79 13.24 8.67
C LYS A 36 -4.91 14.49 8.66
N ILE A 37 -3.59 14.30 8.48
CA ILE A 37 -2.60 15.39 8.36
C ILE A 37 -1.95 15.49 6.98
N THR A 38 -2.06 14.45 6.16
CA THR A 38 -1.52 14.39 4.79
C THR A 38 -2.63 14.66 3.77
N ALA A 39 -2.25 15.03 2.53
CA ALA A 39 -3.20 15.22 1.44
C ALA A 39 -4.02 13.95 1.14
N ARG A 40 -3.42 12.78 1.37
CA ARG A 40 -4.02 11.46 1.16
C ARG A 40 -3.71 10.56 2.35
N ALA A 41 -4.74 9.97 2.96
CA ALA A 41 -4.60 9.10 4.14
C ALA A 41 -5.34 7.76 3.97
N TRP A 42 -4.85 6.75 4.69
CA TRP A 42 -5.49 5.43 4.77
C TRP A 42 -6.87 5.53 5.45
N GLY A 43 -7.81 4.71 4.99
CA GLY A 43 -9.20 4.75 5.46
C GLY A 43 -10.08 5.44 4.44
N LYS A 44 -10.45 6.71 4.68
CA LYS A 44 -11.41 7.42 3.81
C LYS A 44 -10.92 7.61 2.38
N ASP A 45 -9.65 7.95 2.15
CA ASP A 45 -9.15 8.27 0.80
C ASP A 45 -8.50 7.06 0.11
N LEU A 46 -7.85 6.20 0.89
CA LEU A 46 -7.10 5.05 0.42
C LEU A 46 -7.62 3.78 1.08
N HIS A 47 -8.25 2.92 0.29
CA HIS A 47 -8.72 1.62 0.70
C HIS A 47 -8.59 0.63 -0.46
N MET A 48 -8.12 -0.55 -0.13
CA MET A 48 -8.07 -1.70 -1.03
C MET A 48 -9.14 -2.71 -0.61
N PRO A 49 -9.52 -3.68 -1.47
CA PRO A 49 -10.25 -4.86 -1.03
C PRO A 49 -9.46 -5.62 0.04
N VAL A 50 -10.14 -6.14 1.07
CA VAL A 50 -9.49 -6.97 2.11
C VAL A 50 -9.10 -8.32 1.53
N THR A 51 -10.04 -8.99 0.86
CA THR A 51 -9.74 -10.15 0.03
C THR A 51 -9.34 -9.63 -1.34
N ASN A 52 -8.04 -9.66 -1.61
CA ASN A 52 -7.47 -9.17 -2.85
C ASN A 52 -6.63 -10.29 -3.49
N ALA A 53 -6.98 -10.68 -4.72
CA ALA A 53 -6.24 -11.67 -5.51
C ALA A 53 -5.47 -11.02 -6.68
N TRP A 54 -5.31 -9.70 -6.64
CA TRP A 54 -4.54 -8.97 -7.63
C TRP A 54 -3.06 -9.38 -7.56
N ARG A 55 -2.51 -9.84 -8.69
CA ARG A 55 -1.06 -10.05 -8.82
C ARG A 55 -0.40 -8.72 -9.11
N LEU A 56 0.47 -8.27 -8.20
CA LEU A 56 1.13 -6.97 -8.31
C LEU A 56 2.22 -6.95 -9.38
N PHE A 57 2.84 -8.10 -9.62
CA PHE A 57 3.93 -8.29 -10.58
C PHE A 57 3.61 -9.50 -11.47
N GLY A 58 4.16 -9.49 -12.67
CA GLY A 58 4.03 -10.54 -13.68
C GLY A 58 5.20 -10.50 -14.63
#